data_AF-A0A938DZQ0-F1
#
_entry.id   AF-A0A938DZQ0-F1
#
_cell.length_a   1.000
_cell.length_b   1.000
_cell.length_c   1.000
_cell.angle_alpha   90.00
_cell.angle_beta   90.00
_cell.angle_gamma   90.00
#
_symmetry.space_group_name_H-M   'P 1'
#
loop_
_entity.id
_entity.type
_entity.pdbx_description
1 polymer ?
#
loop_
_entity_poly.entity_id
_entity_poly.type
_entity_poly.pdbx_seq_one_letter_code
_entity_poly.pdbx_strand_id
1 'polypeptide(L)'
;MIRLGSLAGYSFEGPRALAGWTPPAEPAVYAILAKDPKKPQEFPVIFVGHSDDLSTEGFPFRHPRAAAWVNRAGGKFNVHVCWLDVPGGTRSHREQITRELIAIYDPSCNVEKFDKAWKEEWIGAYDAPVTDALTTGREPD
;
A
#
# COMPACT_ATOMS: atom_id res chain seq x y z
N MET A 1 6.17 3.61 9.37
CA MET A 1 6.44 2.30 10.02
C MET A 1 5.28 1.39 9.65
N ILE A 2 5.53 0.28 8.96
CA ILE A 2 4.48 -0.69 8.60
C ILE A 2 4.40 -1.72 9.72
N ARG A 3 3.19 -2.02 10.19
CA ARG A 3 2.91 -3.24 10.97
C ARG A 3 2.78 -4.37 9.95
N LEU A 4 3.61 -5.42 10.06
CA LEU A 4 3.57 -6.58 9.15
C LEU A 4 2.11 -7.02 8.93
N GLY A 5 1.68 -7.10 7.68
CA GLY A 5 0.33 -7.53 7.28
C GLY A 5 -0.69 -6.41 7.07
N SER A 6 -0.39 -5.13 7.34
CA SER A 6 -1.31 -4.04 6.97
C SER A 6 -0.59 -2.77 6.52
N LEU A 7 -0.97 -2.29 5.33
CA LEU A 7 -0.44 -1.07 4.73
C LEU A 7 -1.63 -0.13 4.46
N ALA A 8 -1.68 1.00 5.18
CA ALA A 8 -2.84 1.92 5.20
C ALA A 8 -4.21 1.27 5.48
N GLY A 9 -4.24 0.18 6.27
CA GLY A 9 -5.49 -0.55 6.58
C GLY A 9 -5.84 -1.67 5.60
N TYR A 10 -5.11 -1.81 4.50
CA TYR A 10 -5.25 -2.93 3.57
C TYR A 10 -4.38 -4.12 3.98
N SER A 11 -4.91 -5.34 3.86
CA SER A 11 -4.18 -6.57 4.19
C SER A 11 -3.30 -7.04 3.03
N PHE A 12 -2.08 -6.53 2.97
CA PHE A 12 -1.10 -6.92 1.95
C PHE A 12 -0.43 -8.25 2.30
N GLU A 13 -0.18 -9.08 1.30
CA GLU A 13 0.71 -10.24 1.37
C GLU A 13 2.17 -9.80 1.33
N GLY A 14 3.01 -10.40 2.19
CA GLY A 14 4.44 -10.11 2.28
C GLY A 14 4.85 -9.46 3.62
N PRO A 15 6.10 -8.93 3.73
CA PRO A 15 7.05 -8.64 2.67
C PRO A 15 7.87 -9.86 2.19
N ARG A 16 8.02 -10.03 0.87
CA ARG A 16 8.89 -11.05 0.24
C ARG A 16 10.10 -10.41 -0.41
N ALA A 17 11.24 -11.12 -0.40
CA ALA A 17 12.45 -10.65 -1.09
C ALA A 17 12.22 -10.62 -2.61
N LEU A 18 12.42 -9.45 -3.24
CA LEU A 18 12.09 -9.27 -4.65
C LEU A 18 12.93 -10.18 -5.55
N ALA A 19 14.21 -10.39 -5.22
CA ALA A 19 15.14 -11.16 -6.03
C ALA A 19 14.77 -12.65 -6.21
N GLY A 20 13.91 -13.20 -5.34
CA GLY A 20 13.45 -14.59 -5.41
C GLY A 20 11.93 -14.72 -5.49
N TRP A 21 11.23 -13.63 -5.78
CA TRP A 21 9.78 -13.63 -5.87
C TRP A 21 9.32 -13.84 -7.32
N THR A 22 8.38 -14.77 -7.49
CA THR A 22 7.66 -14.96 -8.75
C THR A 22 6.30 -14.27 -8.63
N PRO A 23 6.01 -13.25 -9.45
CA PRO A 23 4.73 -12.56 -9.41
C PRO A 23 3.58 -13.51 -9.83
N PRO A 24 2.42 -13.47 -9.13
CA PRO A 24 1.22 -14.15 -9.58
C PRO A 24 0.64 -13.49 -10.85
N ALA A 25 -0.08 -14.25 -11.66
CA ALA A 25 -0.75 -13.75 -12.86
C ALA A 25 -2.16 -13.22 -12.51
N GLU A 26 -2.21 -12.16 -11.71
CA GLU A 26 -3.44 -11.60 -11.17
C GLU A 26 -3.40 -10.05 -11.09
N PRO A 27 -4.58 -9.39 -11.15
CA PRO A 27 -4.67 -7.94 -10.98
C PRO A 27 -4.48 -7.55 -9.51
N ALA A 28 -3.46 -6.76 -9.22
CA ALA A 28 -3.13 -6.40 -7.85
C ALA A 28 -2.53 -5.00 -7.71
N VAL A 29 -2.58 -4.48 -6.49
CA VAL A 29 -1.78 -3.32 -6.05
C VAL A 29 -0.52 -3.86 -5.40
N TYR A 30 0.64 -3.26 -5.67
CA TYR A 30 1.91 -3.69 -5.09
C TYR A 30 2.70 -2.52 -4.52
N ALA A 31 3.47 -2.80 -3.48
CA ALA A 31 4.36 -1.87 -2.83
C ALA A 31 5.78 -2.46 -2.79
N ILE A 32 6.77 -1.64 -3.13
CA ILE A 32 8.19 -1.99 -3.02
C ILE A 32 8.76 -1.33 -1.79
N LEU A 33 9.53 -2.12 -1.05
CA LEU A 33 10.07 -1.79 0.25
C LEU A 33 11.60 -1.89 0.21
N ALA A 34 12.27 -0.99 0.91
CA ALA A 34 13.72 -1.08 1.12
C ALA A 34 13.99 -1.56 2.55
N LYS A 35 14.65 -2.70 2.71
CA LYS A 35 15.11 -3.17 4.02
C LYS A 35 16.38 -2.42 4.41
N ASP A 36 16.37 -1.77 5.57
CA ASP A 36 17.58 -1.14 6.12
C ASP A 36 18.42 -2.20 6.87
N PRO A 37 19.69 -2.44 6.50
CA PRO A 37 20.55 -3.39 7.22
C PRO A 37 20.85 -2.97 8.66
N LYS A 38 20.81 -1.68 8.99
CA LYS A 38 20.99 -1.16 10.35
C LYS A 38 19.72 -1.31 11.19
N LYS A 39 18.57 -1.38 10.53
CA LYS A 39 17.25 -1.49 11.16
C LYS A 39 16.42 -2.55 10.43
N PRO A 40 16.72 -3.84 10.61
CA PRO A 40 16.13 -4.92 9.82
C PRO A 40 14.62 -5.12 10.03
N GLN A 41 14.04 -4.45 11.03
CA GLN A 41 12.59 -4.44 11.30
C GLN A 41 11.87 -3.30 10.54
N GLU A 42 12.61 -2.34 9.96
CA GLU A 42 12.05 -1.23 9.21
C GLU A 42 12.04 -1.57 7.71
N PHE A 43 10.84 -1.51 7.13
CA PHE A 43 10.59 -1.65 5.69
C PHE A 43 9.89 -0.37 5.20
N PRO A 44 10.60 0.74 4.98
CA PRO A 44 10.04 1.92 4.32
C PRO A 44 9.51 1.57 2.92
N VAL A 45 8.31 2.07 2.61
CA VAL A 45 7.74 2.06 1.26
C VAL A 45 8.54 3.02 0.39
N ILE A 46 9.10 2.51 -0.69
CA ILE A 46 9.87 3.29 -1.64
C ILE A 46 9.18 3.42 -2.99
N PHE A 47 8.23 2.54 -3.31
CA PHE A 47 7.40 2.63 -4.50
C PHE A 47 6.03 1.98 -4.27
N VAL A 48 5.01 2.48 -4.95
CA VAL A 48 3.69 1.84 -5.05
C VAL A 48 3.22 1.88 -6.50
N GLY A 49 2.62 0.80 -6.97
CA GLY A 49 1.98 0.71 -8.28
C GLY A 49 0.81 -0.26 -8.26
N HIS A 50 0.10 -0.35 -9.37
CA HIS A 50 -0.89 -1.39 -9.62
C HIS A 50 -0.65 -2.02 -10.98
N SER A 51 -1.18 -3.21 -11.18
CA SER A 51 -1.19 -3.88 -12.47
C SER A 51 -2.53 -4.56 -12.74
N ASP A 52 -2.81 -4.79 -14.02
CA ASP A 52 -3.87 -5.69 -14.45
C ASP A 52 -3.39 -7.15 -14.47
N ASP A 53 -2.07 -7.37 -14.58
CA ASP A 53 -1.40 -8.66 -14.46
C ASP A 53 0.03 -8.47 -13.95
N LEU A 54 0.25 -8.77 -12.65
CA LEU A 54 1.56 -8.64 -12.01
C LEU A 54 2.68 -9.41 -12.70
N SER A 55 2.36 -10.51 -13.40
CA SER A 55 3.37 -11.31 -14.11
C SER A 55 3.98 -10.57 -15.31
N THR A 56 3.32 -9.52 -15.80
CA THR A 56 3.73 -8.75 -16.98
C THR A 56 4.52 -7.48 -16.66
N GLU A 57 4.57 -7.06 -15.39
CA GLU A 57 5.26 -5.83 -14.94
C GLU A 57 6.80 -5.87 -15.06
N GLY A 58 7.36 -7.01 -15.43
CA GLY A 58 8.81 -7.16 -15.56
C GLY A 58 9.54 -7.33 -14.21
N PHE A 59 8.86 -7.88 -13.21
CA PHE A 59 9.56 -8.35 -12.02
C PHE A 59 10.55 -9.48 -12.33
N PRO A 60 11.63 -9.64 -11.54
CA PRO A 60 11.99 -8.80 -10.39
C PRO A 60 12.72 -7.50 -10.75
N PHE A 61 13.49 -7.45 -11.84
CA PHE A 61 14.36 -6.28 -12.14
C PHE A 61 14.34 -5.82 -13.61
N ARG A 62 13.35 -6.23 -14.42
CA ARG A 62 13.09 -5.65 -15.75
C ARG A 62 12.14 -4.45 -15.69
N HIS A 63 11.45 -4.25 -14.57
CA HIS A 63 10.55 -3.12 -14.36
C HIS A 63 11.31 -1.77 -14.54
N PRO A 64 10.72 -0.76 -15.19
CA PRO A 64 11.41 0.50 -15.49
C PRO A 64 11.96 1.25 -14.27
N ARG A 65 11.33 1.07 -13.10
CA ARG A 65 11.75 1.69 -11.83
C ARG A 65 12.71 0.82 -11.01
N ALA A 66 13.07 -0.38 -11.47
CA ALA A 66 13.92 -1.32 -10.72
C ALA A 66 15.28 -0.71 -10.32
N ALA A 67 15.91 0.05 -11.22
CA ALA A 67 17.17 0.72 -10.92
C ALA A 67 17.05 1.72 -9.76
N ALA A 68 15.95 2.47 -9.70
CA ALA A 68 15.70 3.42 -8.62
C ALA A 68 15.52 2.68 -7.28
N TRP A 69 14.81 1.54 -7.28
CA TRP A 69 14.60 0.75 -6.07
C TRP A 69 15.90 0.17 -5.53
N VAL A 70 16.73 -0.41 -6.40
CA VAL A 70 18.03 -0.99 -6.04
C VAL A 70 18.96 0.06 -5.45
N ASN A 71 19.03 1.25 -6.07
CA ASN A 71 19.82 2.36 -5.54
C ASN A 71 19.30 2.82 -4.17
N ARG A 72 17.98 3.00 -4.02
CA ARG A 72 17.38 3.46 -2.76
C ARG A 72 17.60 2.48 -1.61
N ALA A 73 17.57 1.18 -1.90
CA ALA A 73 17.78 0.10 -0.94
C ALA A 73 19.25 -0.26 -0.69
N GLY A 74 20.19 0.34 -1.44
CA GLY A 74 21.62 0.02 -1.33
C GLY A 74 21.98 -1.41 -1.79
N GLY A 75 21.16 -2.01 -2.67
CA GLY A 75 21.41 -3.35 -3.20
C GLY A 75 20.13 -4.15 -3.51
N LYS A 76 20.21 -5.03 -4.51
CA LYS A 76 19.08 -5.83 -5.00
C LYS A 76 18.48 -6.79 -3.97
N PHE A 77 19.28 -7.23 -3.00
CA PHE A 77 18.85 -8.16 -1.94
C PHE A 77 18.12 -7.46 -0.79
N ASN A 78 18.15 -6.12 -0.75
CA ASN A 78 17.44 -5.33 0.24
C ASN A 78 16.05 -4.90 -0.26
N VAL A 79 15.72 -5.17 -1.52
CA VAL A 79 14.43 -4.83 -2.11
C VAL A 79 13.43 -5.94 -1.80
N HIS A 80 12.28 -5.54 -1.25
CA HIS A 80 11.17 -6.43 -0.91
C HIS A 80 9.89 -5.94 -1.57
N VAL A 81 8.93 -6.84 -1.73
CA VAL A 81 7.62 -6.56 -2.30
C VAL A 81 6.52 -7.04 -1.37
N CYS A 82 5.46 -6.23 -1.30
CA CYS A 82 4.16 -6.66 -0.83
C CYS A 82 3.15 -6.47 -1.96
N TRP A 83 2.12 -7.29 -2.03
CA TRP A 83 1.02 -7.12 -2.96
C TRP A 83 -0.33 -7.38 -2.30
N LEU A 84 -1.37 -6.80 -2.88
CA LEU A 84 -2.76 -6.92 -2.47
C LEU A 84 -3.55 -7.33 -3.70
N ASP A 85 -4.05 -8.56 -3.69
CA ASP A 85 -5.10 -8.96 -4.62
C ASP A 85 -6.37 -8.14 -4.32
N VAL A 86 -7.01 -7.66 -5.37
CA VAL A 86 -8.28 -6.92 -5.27
C VAL A 86 -9.33 -7.70 -6.07
N PRO A 87 -9.83 -8.82 -5.53
CA PRO A 87 -10.73 -9.71 -6.25
C PRO A 87 -12.03 -8.98 -6.61
N GLY A 88 -12.42 -9.03 -7.88
CA GLY A 88 -13.58 -8.31 -8.41
C GLY A 88 -13.39 -6.78 -8.51
N GLY A 89 -12.21 -6.26 -8.15
CA GLY A 89 -11.89 -4.84 -8.26
C GLY A 89 -11.62 -4.41 -9.70
N THR A 90 -12.18 -3.27 -10.09
CA THR A 90 -11.87 -2.63 -11.37
C THR A 90 -10.46 -2.02 -11.33
N ARG A 91 -9.91 -1.73 -12.52
CA ARG A 91 -8.66 -0.96 -12.64
C ARG A 91 -8.72 0.36 -11.90
N SER A 92 -9.85 1.07 -11.97
CA SER A 92 -10.06 2.34 -11.26
C SER A 92 -9.97 2.20 -9.74
N HIS A 93 -10.43 1.08 -9.18
CA HIS A 93 -10.31 0.81 -7.75
C HIS A 93 -8.84 0.62 -7.34
N ARG A 94 -8.06 -0.13 -8.12
CA ARG A 94 -6.61 -0.30 -7.89
C ARG A 94 -5.84 1.01 -8.04
N GLU A 95 -6.21 1.85 -9.01
CA GLU A 95 -5.66 3.20 -9.18
C GLU A 95 -5.93 4.06 -7.95
N GLN A 96 -7.15 4.05 -7.42
CA GLN A 96 -7.51 4.80 -6.22
C GLN A 96 -6.66 4.37 -5.01
N ILE A 97 -6.58 3.05 -4.75
CA ILE A 97 -5.74 2.52 -3.67
C ILE A 97 -4.29 2.97 -3.85
N THR A 98 -3.75 2.86 -5.07
CA THR A 98 -2.38 3.30 -5.38
C THR A 98 -2.16 4.77 -5.04
N ARG A 99 -3.09 5.65 -5.41
CA ARG A 99 -3.01 7.10 -5.10
C ARG A 99 -3.05 7.37 -3.61
N GLU A 100 -3.94 6.71 -2.87
CA GLU A 100 -4.03 6.81 -1.41
C GLU A 100 -2.71 6.42 -0.76
N LEU A 101 -2.12 5.30 -1.19
CA LEU A 101 -0.85 4.82 -0.66
C LEU A 101 0.32 5.78 -0.99
N ILE A 102 0.37 6.33 -2.20
CA ILE A 102 1.38 7.32 -2.55
C ILE A 102 1.23 8.58 -1.69
N ALA A 103 0.01 9.07 -1.46
CA ALA A 103 -0.24 10.23 -0.61
C ALA A 103 0.15 9.97 0.86
N ILE A 104 -0.09 8.76 1.38
CA ILE A 104 0.20 8.41 2.76
C ILE A 104 1.71 8.27 3.00
N TYR A 105 2.40 7.53 2.14
CA TYR A 105 3.79 7.12 2.35
C TYR A 105 4.83 8.01 1.67
N ASP A 106 4.42 8.88 0.75
CA ASP A 106 5.29 9.72 -0.07
C ASP A 106 6.52 8.97 -0.65
N PRO A 107 6.32 7.85 -1.36
CA PRO A 107 7.42 6.99 -1.79
C PRO A 107 8.41 7.75 -2.70
N SER A 108 9.71 7.68 -2.35
CA SER A 108 10.77 8.41 -3.06
C SER A 108 10.97 7.96 -4.51
N CYS A 109 10.58 6.73 -4.85
CA CYS A 109 10.74 6.18 -6.19
C CYS A 109 9.43 6.22 -7.01
N ASN A 110 8.36 6.87 -6.57
CA ASN A 110 7.24 7.25 -7.46
C ASN A 110 7.55 8.57 -8.16
N VAL A 111 7.15 8.68 -9.44
CA VAL A 111 7.24 9.96 -10.18
C VAL A 111 6.05 10.84 -9.80
N GLU A 112 4.86 10.25 -9.80
CA GLU A 112 3.65 10.92 -9.37
C GLU A 112 3.65 11.11 -7.86
N LYS A 113 3.31 12.33 -7.44
CA LYS A 113 3.13 12.70 -6.04
C LYS A 113 1.68 13.16 -5.90
N PHE A 114 1.00 12.66 -4.89
CA PHE A 114 -0.38 13.03 -4.59
C PHE A 114 -0.38 13.72 -3.24
N ASP A 115 -0.99 14.90 -3.18
CA ASP A 115 -1.24 15.56 -1.90
C ASP A 115 -2.18 14.70 -1.06
N LYS A 116 -1.95 14.71 0.26
CA LYS A 116 -2.96 14.29 1.22
C LYS A 116 -4.09 15.32 1.15
N ALA A 117 -5.00 15.18 0.18
CA ALA A 117 -6.18 16.02 0.08
C ALA A 117 -7.22 15.65 1.15
N TRP A 118 -6.78 15.58 2.40
CA TRP A 118 -7.56 15.60 3.61
C TRP A 118 -7.18 16.90 4.31
N LYS A 119 -7.76 18.01 3.84
CA LYS A 119 -7.76 19.20 4.68
C LYS A 119 -8.83 18.99 5.73
N GLU A 120 -8.47 19.16 7.00
CA GLU A 120 -9.39 19.10 8.14
C GLU A 120 -10.62 20.01 7.94
N GLU A 121 -10.49 21.08 7.14
CA GLU A 121 -11.57 22.01 6.80
C GLU A 121 -12.72 21.41 5.94
N TRP A 122 -12.53 20.22 5.36
CA TRP A 122 -13.55 19.51 4.54
C TRP A 122 -14.30 18.43 5.31
N ILE A 123 -13.77 18.02 6.47
CA ILE A 123 -14.52 17.23 7.44
C ILE A 123 -15.28 18.28 8.24
N GLY A 124 -16.44 18.70 7.74
CA GLY A 124 -17.36 19.46 8.56
C GLY A 124 -17.46 18.75 9.90
N ALA A 125 -17.08 19.45 10.98
CA ALA A 125 -17.24 18.91 12.32
C ALA A 125 -18.66 18.38 12.40
N TYR A 126 -18.80 17.06 12.57
CA TYR A 126 -20.10 16.45 12.72
C TYR A 126 -20.60 16.79 14.12
N ASP A 127 -21.07 18.02 14.30
CA ASP A 127 -21.83 18.45 15.46
C ASP A 127 -23.28 18.02 15.20
N ALA A 128 -23.58 16.77 15.53
CA ALA A 128 -24.96 16.29 15.60
C ALA A 128 -25.42 16.42 17.05
N PRO A 129 -26.36 17.32 17.37
CA PRO A 129 -26.90 17.45 18.73
C PRO A 129 -27.97 16.38 18.99
N VAL A 130 -27.69 15.10 18.76
CA VAL A 130 -28.49 13.98 19.29
C VAL A 130 -27.61 12.75 19.44
N THR A 131 -27.01 12.58 20.62
CA THR A 131 -26.70 11.26 21.17
C THR A 131 -27.71 10.98 22.27
N ASP A 132 -28.88 10.48 21.90
CA ASP A 132 -29.71 9.73 22.83
C ASP A 132 -29.56 8.24 22.51
N ALA A 133 -29.37 7.44 23.56
CA ALA A 133 -29.02 6.04 23.44
C ALA A 133 -30.22 5.24 22.94
N LEU A 134 -30.07 4.58 21.78
CA LEU A 134 -30.97 3.51 21.34
C LEU A 134 -30.77 2.27 22.23
N THR A 135 -31.16 2.34 23.50
CA THR A 135 -31.49 1.15 24.28
C THR A 135 -32.84 0.64 23.81
N THR A 136 -32.83 -0.38 22.96
CA THR A 136 -34.02 -1.17 22.66
C THR A 136 -34.48 -1.85 23.96
N GLY A 137 -35.53 -1.33 24.57
CA GLY A 137 -36.19 -1.96 25.70
C GLY A 137 -36.77 -3.32 25.30
N ARG A 138 -36.25 -4.37 25.93
CA ARG A 138 -36.88 -5.69 25.95
C ARG A 138 -36.55 -6.34 27.30
N GLU A 139 -37.43 -6.13 28.26
CA GLU A 139 -37.43 -6.88 29.52
C GLU A 139 -38.05 -8.27 29.24
N PRO A 140 -37.42 -9.38 29.67
CA PRO A 140 -38.08 -10.67 29.72
C PRO A 140 -38.96 -10.78 30.98
N ASP A 141 -40.15 -11.36 30.79
CA ASP A 141 -41.13 -11.75 31.82
C ASP A 141 -40.57 -12.82 32.77
#